data_AF-A0A1Y2E6L6-F1
#
_entry.id   AF-A0A1Y2E6L6-F1
#
_cell.length_a   1.000
_cell.length_b   1.000
_cell.length_c   1.000
_cell.angle_alpha   90.00
_cell.angle_beta   90.00
_cell.angle_gamma   90.00
#
_symmetry.space_group_name_H-M   'P 1'
#
loop_
_entity.id
_entity.type
_entity.pdbx_description
1 polymer ?
#
loop_
_entity_poly.entity_id
_entity_poly.type
_entity_poly.pdbx_seq_one_letter_code
_entity_poly.pdbx_strand_id
1 'polypeptide(L)'
;MQLGWPSFDFGASLSTPAVVPLQPSPDQVDIAADPNPAPEDPRAFCVHQLTILAAGIDEVYLSISAFAMIHISKHCPIEEFAAQYAEKYNQQRYLEQLFTHAQGLVDLYPRVLGFVFKEQDREQCQDPDCVHREGMPAPLDGIFNEMSRPKMHIDEYLFNLLVCAHTRLTEVLGNLITHVKSCAKVALASPDYLKEPELCIPKLRVGSFVASTQASSSMQAVLLVHMAFLLVDWAKQLHTRVTETPDLGGSSKDRQVLRLRCEVLIERAESEVNGLKKIRDALTTLGFMK
;
A
#
# COMPACT_ATOMS: atom_id res chain seq x y z
N MET A 1 29.28 -9.73 -33.31
CA MET A 1 29.64 -8.90 -32.14
C MET A 1 29.04 -9.58 -30.91
N GLN A 2 29.88 -10.29 -30.16
CA GLN A 2 29.54 -10.95 -28.90
C GLN A 2 29.77 -9.95 -27.76
N LEU A 3 28.74 -9.66 -26.98
CA LEU A 3 28.87 -8.88 -25.74
C LEU A 3 29.07 -9.86 -24.59
N GLY A 4 30.32 -9.99 -24.14
CA GLY A 4 30.72 -10.79 -22.98
C GLY A 4 30.43 -10.03 -21.69
N TRP A 5 29.50 -10.55 -20.91
CA TRP A 5 29.30 -10.10 -19.53
C TRP A 5 30.21 -10.94 -18.61
N PRO A 6 30.98 -10.33 -17.69
CA PRO A 6 31.77 -11.08 -16.73
C PRO A 6 30.87 -11.76 -15.68
N SER A 7 31.22 -13.01 -15.36
CA SER A 7 30.63 -13.80 -14.28
C SER A 7 31.03 -13.20 -12.94
N PHE A 8 30.07 -12.79 -12.12
CA PHE A 8 30.33 -12.36 -10.74
C PHE A 8 30.31 -13.59 -9.83
N ASP A 9 31.50 -13.92 -9.32
CA ASP A 9 31.74 -14.96 -8.33
C ASP A 9 31.54 -14.37 -6.93
N PHE A 10 30.50 -14.82 -6.22
CA PHE A 10 30.30 -14.49 -4.80
C PHE A 10 31.01 -15.53 -3.93
N GLY A 11 32.33 -15.58 -4.07
CA GLY A 11 33.23 -16.40 -3.27
C GLY A 11 34.03 -15.56 -2.28
N ALA A 12 33.76 -15.75 -0.99
CA ALA A 12 34.63 -15.46 0.16
C ALA A 12 34.89 -13.99 0.54
N SER A 13 34.16 -13.49 1.54
CA SER A 13 34.72 -13.07 2.84
C SER A 13 33.70 -12.26 3.63
N LEU A 14 32.90 -12.94 4.46
CA LEU A 14 32.30 -12.32 5.63
C LEU A 14 32.78 -13.12 6.84
N SER A 15 33.84 -12.60 7.46
CA SER A 15 34.33 -13.07 8.74
C SER A 15 33.21 -12.99 9.77
N THR A 16 32.85 -14.14 10.33
CA THR A 16 31.98 -14.27 11.51
C THR A 16 32.62 -13.54 12.70
N PRO A 17 31.92 -12.63 13.39
CA PRO A 17 32.35 -12.23 14.72
C PRO A 17 32.08 -13.36 15.71
N ALA A 18 33.07 -13.62 16.57
CA ALA A 18 33.05 -14.68 17.57
C ALA A 18 31.89 -14.51 18.56
N VAL A 19 31.21 -15.63 18.84
CA VAL A 19 30.25 -15.76 19.94
C VAL A 19 31.01 -15.63 21.26
N VAL A 20 30.77 -14.54 21.99
CA VAL A 20 31.21 -14.38 23.39
C VAL A 20 30.12 -14.98 24.29
N PRO A 21 30.43 -15.93 25.19
CA PRO A 21 29.42 -16.50 26.09
C PRO A 21 28.98 -15.47 27.13
N LEU A 22 27.66 -15.31 27.28
CA LEU A 22 27.04 -14.57 28.38
C LEU A 22 27.44 -15.21 29.72
N GLN A 23 28.12 -14.46 30.58
CA GLN A 23 28.13 -14.69 32.02
C GLN A 23 27.08 -13.78 32.68
N PRO A 24 26.22 -14.30 33.57
CA PRO A 24 25.28 -13.48 34.30
C PRO A 24 25.97 -12.86 35.52
N SER A 25 25.76 -11.57 35.75
CA SER A 25 25.84 -11.02 37.11
C SER A 25 24.74 -10.00 37.35
N PRO A 26 24.21 -9.97 38.59
CA PRO A 26 22.92 -9.40 38.90
C PRO A 26 23.12 -8.04 39.52
N ASP A 27 22.64 -6.98 38.87
CA ASP A 27 22.31 -5.75 39.57
C ASP A 27 21.05 -5.17 38.95
N GLN A 28 19.96 -5.35 39.69
CA GLN A 28 18.70 -4.65 39.51
C GLN A 28 18.96 -3.14 39.60
N VAL A 29 18.76 -2.44 38.50
CA VAL A 29 18.39 -1.03 38.55
C VAL A 29 16.92 -0.97 38.17
N ASP A 30 16.07 -0.85 39.19
CA ASP A 30 14.68 -0.48 39.06
C ASP A 30 14.59 0.87 38.33
N ILE A 31 14.40 0.81 37.02
CA ILE A 31 13.92 1.97 36.25
C ILE A 31 12.43 2.02 36.49
N ALA A 32 12.05 2.82 37.49
CA ALA A 32 10.68 3.23 37.70
C ALA A 32 10.09 3.70 36.37
N ALA A 33 9.05 3.01 35.92
CA ALA A 33 8.28 3.39 34.74
C ALA A 33 7.68 4.78 34.98
N ASP A 34 8.11 5.75 34.18
CA ASP A 34 7.47 7.06 34.09
C ASP A 34 6.03 6.85 33.57
N PRO A 35 4.98 7.20 34.34
CA PRO A 35 3.61 6.85 33.99
C PRO A 35 2.98 7.79 32.92
N ASN A 36 3.77 8.62 32.24
CA ASN A 36 3.29 9.45 31.14
C ASN A 36 4.24 9.36 29.93
N PRO A 37 3.93 8.53 28.91
CA PRO A 37 4.60 8.71 27.63
C PRO A 37 4.27 10.13 27.14
N ALA A 38 5.30 10.94 26.89
CA ALA A 38 5.16 12.22 26.22
C ALA A 38 4.24 12.06 25.00
N PRO A 39 3.38 13.04 24.66
CA PRO A 39 2.45 12.91 23.54
C PRO A 39 3.24 12.53 22.29
N GLU A 40 3.01 11.31 21.79
CA GLU A 40 3.66 10.82 20.57
C GLU A 40 3.42 11.85 19.45
N ASP A 41 4.49 12.30 18.80
CA ASP A 41 4.38 13.21 17.66
C ASP A 41 3.36 12.63 16.65
N PRO A 42 2.22 13.32 16.42
CA PRO A 42 1.16 12.83 15.55
C PRO A 42 1.63 12.49 14.13
N ARG A 43 2.70 13.16 13.65
CA ARG A 43 3.34 12.86 12.37
C ARG A 43 4.15 11.57 12.45
N ALA A 44 4.98 11.41 13.48
CA ALA A 44 5.74 10.18 13.71
C ALA A 44 4.82 8.95 13.80
N PHE A 45 3.65 9.08 14.44
CA PHE A 45 2.61 8.06 14.45
C PHE A 45 2.15 7.70 13.02
N CYS A 46 1.84 8.69 12.17
CA CYS A 46 1.43 8.45 10.79
C CYS A 46 2.51 7.77 9.95
N VAL A 47 3.78 8.18 10.11
CA VAL A 47 4.91 7.52 9.46
C VAL A 47 4.98 6.06 9.89
N HIS A 48 4.96 5.79 11.19
CA HIS A 48 5.04 4.44 11.73
C HIS A 48 3.91 3.54 11.22
N GLN A 49 2.67 4.01 11.27
CA GLN A 49 1.51 3.25 10.78
C GLN A 49 1.58 3.00 9.27
N LEU A 50 1.98 3.99 8.46
CA LEU A 50 2.16 3.80 7.02
C LEU A 50 3.29 2.82 6.70
N THR A 51 4.39 2.84 7.46
CA THR A 51 5.49 1.88 7.26
C THR A 51 5.04 0.46 7.56
N ILE A 52 4.31 0.25 8.66
CA ILE A 52 3.74 -1.06 9.01
C ILE A 52 2.77 -1.52 7.91
N LEU A 53 1.88 -0.65 7.45
CA LEU A 53 0.94 -0.98 6.38
C LEU A 53 1.68 -1.30 5.08
N ALA A 54 2.66 -0.50 4.68
CA ALA A 54 3.43 -0.74 3.46
C ALA A 54 4.14 -2.10 3.50
N ALA A 55 4.74 -2.46 4.64
CA ALA A 55 5.37 -3.76 4.83
C ALA A 55 4.33 -4.91 4.74
N GLY A 56 3.20 -4.78 5.44
CA GLY A 56 2.14 -5.80 5.40
C GLY A 56 1.52 -5.99 4.00
N ILE A 57 1.32 -4.89 3.26
CA ILE A 57 0.85 -4.95 1.87
C ILE A 57 1.90 -5.64 0.98
N ASP A 58 3.19 -5.39 1.19
CA ASP A 58 4.26 -6.04 0.45
C ASP A 58 4.32 -7.55 0.72
N GLU A 59 4.14 -7.98 1.97
CA GLU A 59 4.02 -9.40 2.32
C GLU A 59 2.84 -10.08 1.60
N VAL A 60 1.68 -9.42 1.55
CA VAL A 60 0.51 -9.90 0.79
C VAL A 60 0.82 -9.95 -0.71
N TYR A 61 1.52 -8.93 -1.24
CA TYR A 61 1.93 -8.88 -2.64
C TYR A 61 2.84 -10.06 -3.01
N LEU A 62 3.85 -10.36 -2.19
CA LEU A 62 4.76 -11.47 -2.44
C LEU A 62 4.02 -12.81 -2.39
N SER A 63 3.10 -12.95 -1.42
CA SER A 63 2.28 -14.15 -1.27
C SER A 63 1.40 -14.42 -2.50
N ILE A 64 0.80 -13.37 -3.07
CA ILE A 64 -0.04 -13.48 -4.26
C ILE A 64 0.79 -13.59 -5.55
N SER A 65 1.93 -12.91 -5.66
CA SER A 65 2.73 -12.84 -6.90
C SER A 65 3.42 -14.16 -7.26
N ALA A 66 3.76 -14.98 -6.26
CA ALA A 66 4.38 -16.30 -6.46
C ALA A 66 3.55 -17.23 -7.37
N PHE A 67 2.27 -16.93 -7.57
CA PHE A 67 1.33 -17.75 -8.35
C PHE A 67 1.19 -17.33 -9.81
N ALA A 68 1.56 -16.10 -10.20
CA ALA A 68 1.48 -15.67 -11.60
C ALA A 68 2.39 -16.51 -12.53
N MET A 69 3.25 -17.35 -11.94
CA MET A 69 4.17 -18.27 -12.61
C MET A 69 3.70 -19.73 -12.62
N ILE A 70 2.48 -20.06 -12.18
CA ILE A 70 1.99 -21.45 -12.25
C ILE A 70 1.67 -21.81 -13.70
N HIS A 71 2.54 -22.60 -14.31
CA HIS A 71 2.32 -23.21 -15.61
C HIS A 71 1.51 -24.49 -15.44
N ILE A 72 0.32 -24.54 -16.04
CA ILE A 72 -0.52 -25.73 -16.05
C ILE A 72 -0.39 -26.38 -17.42
N SER A 73 0.11 -27.61 -17.46
CA SER A 73 0.07 -28.42 -18.67
C SER A 73 -1.37 -28.71 -19.05
N LYS A 74 -1.70 -28.65 -20.35
CA LYS A 74 -3.03 -29.04 -20.87
C LYS A 74 -3.41 -30.49 -20.52
N HIS A 75 -2.43 -31.31 -20.13
CA HIS A 75 -2.60 -32.73 -19.78
C HIS A 75 -2.58 -33.00 -18.27
N CYS A 76 -2.42 -31.96 -17.43
CA CYS A 76 -2.50 -32.13 -15.98
C CYS A 76 -3.98 -32.36 -15.58
N PRO A 77 -4.28 -33.43 -14.81
CA PRO A 77 -5.62 -33.63 -14.25
C PRO A 77 -6.04 -32.42 -13.43
N ILE A 78 -7.28 -31.96 -13.60
CA ILE A 78 -7.76 -30.74 -12.97
C ILE A 78 -7.89 -30.92 -11.46
N GLU A 79 -8.08 -32.14 -10.98
CA GLU A 79 -8.02 -32.45 -9.54
C GLU A 79 -6.63 -32.19 -8.96
N GLU A 80 -5.56 -32.48 -9.69
CA GLU A 80 -4.19 -32.21 -9.24
C GLU A 80 -3.91 -30.70 -9.22
N PHE A 81 -4.37 -29.97 -10.24
CA PHE A 81 -4.31 -28.51 -10.23
C PHE A 81 -5.11 -27.93 -9.06
N ALA A 82 -6.35 -28.37 -8.87
CA ALA A 82 -7.22 -27.93 -7.79
C ALA A 82 -6.60 -28.21 -6.41
N ALA A 83 -5.98 -29.39 -6.23
CA ALA A 83 -5.30 -29.75 -5.00
C ALA A 83 -4.05 -28.90 -4.75
N GLN A 84 -3.19 -28.70 -5.76
CA GLN A 84 -2.01 -27.83 -5.64
C GLN A 84 -2.39 -26.36 -5.42
N TYR A 85 -3.45 -25.92 -6.10
CA TYR A 85 -4.00 -24.58 -5.96
C TYR A 85 -4.59 -24.41 -4.56
N ALA A 86 -5.42 -25.34 -4.09
CA ALA A 86 -5.98 -25.33 -2.75
C ALA A 86 -4.88 -25.41 -1.68
N GLU A 87 -3.90 -26.30 -1.79
CA GLU A 87 -2.81 -26.42 -0.80
C GLU A 87 -2.04 -25.10 -0.63
N LYS A 88 -1.76 -24.40 -1.74
CA LYS A 88 -1.03 -23.12 -1.70
C LYS A 88 -1.93 -21.93 -1.34
N TYR A 89 -3.21 -21.93 -1.74
CA TYR A 89 -4.17 -20.81 -1.56
C TYR A 89 -4.99 -20.93 -0.27
N ASN A 90 -5.09 -22.12 0.33
CA ASN A 90 -5.76 -22.37 1.61
C ASN A 90 -4.96 -21.80 2.81
N GLN A 91 -3.93 -21.01 2.54
CA GLN A 91 -3.44 -20.01 3.49
C GLN A 91 -4.49 -18.90 3.61
N GLN A 92 -5.59 -19.20 4.32
CA GLN A 92 -6.79 -18.37 4.55
C GLN A 92 -6.54 -16.90 4.94
N ARG A 93 -5.30 -16.52 5.24
CA ARG A 93 -4.92 -15.23 5.81
C ARG A 93 -4.74 -14.12 4.77
N TYR A 94 -4.41 -14.39 3.50
CA TYR A 94 -4.04 -13.29 2.60
C TYR A 94 -5.25 -12.42 2.20
N LEU A 95 -6.48 -12.96 2.05
CA LEU A 95 -7.67 -12.13 1.81
C LEU A 95 -8.02 -11.28 3.03
N GLU A 96 -7.95 -11.86 4.22
CA GLU A 96 -8.20 -11.15 5.47
C GLU A 96 -7.16 -10.05 5.70
N GLN A 97 -5.89 -10.34 5.44
CA GLN A 97 -4.79 -9.37 5.47
C GLN A 97 -4.99 -8.29 4.42
N LEU A 98 -5.37 -8.64 3.19
CA LEU A 98 -5.69 -7.67 2.14
C LEU A 98 -6.78 -6.70 2.59
N PHE A 99 -7.90 -7.19 3.11
CA PHE A 99 -8.96 -6.32 3.64
C PHE A 99 -8.47 -5.46 4.80
N THR A 100 -7.73 -6.05 5.73
CA THR A 100 -7.19 -5.35 6.90
C THR A 100 -6.26 -4.20 6.49
N HIS A 101 -5.31 -4.47 5.60
CA HIS A 101 -4.34 -3.47 5.14
C HIS A 101 -4.99 -2.42 4.23
N ALA A 102 -5.92 -2.82 3.37
CA ALA A 102 -6.67 -1.88 2.54
C ALA A 102 -7.50 -0.92 3.40
N GLN A 103 -8.21 -1.44 4.40
CA GLN A 103 -9.00 -0.62 5.33
C GLN A 103 -8.09 0.29 6.15
N GLY A 104 -6.99 -0.24 6.68
CA GLY A 104 -6.01 0.56 7.42
C GLY A 104 -5.44 1.72 6.60
N LEU A 105 -5.16 1.51 5.30
CA LEU A 105 -4.71 2.58 4.42
C LEU A 105 -5.79 3.63 4.16
N VAL A 106 -7.04 3.19 3.91
CA VAL A 106 -8.20 4.07 3.72
C VAL A 106 -8.46 4.94 4.95
N ASP A 107 -8.39 4.35 6.14
CA ASP A 107 -8.64 5.06 7.40
C ASP A 107 -7.52 6.04 7.75
N LEU A 108 -6.28 5.73 7.35
CA LEU A 108 -5.11 6.55 7.62
C LEU A 108 -4.96 7.73 6.63
N TYR A 109 -5.51 7.61 5.44
CA TYR A 109 -5.40 8.59 4.35
C TYR A 109 -5.74 10.04 4.75
N PRO A 110 -6.92 10.34 5.36
CA PRO A 110 -7.26 11.72 5.69
C PRO A 110 -6.28 12.35 6.67
N ARG A 111 -5.81 11.57 7.67
CA ARG A 111 -4.85 12.04 8.67
C ARG A 111 -3.49 12.32 8.05
N VAL A 112 -3.03 11.44 7.15
CA VAL A 112 -1.77 11.63 6.41
C VAL A 112 -1.83 12.87 5.54
N LEU A 113 -2.92 13.08 4.78
CA LEU A 113 -3.08 14.28 3.95
C LEU A 113 -2.97 15.57 4.77
N GLY A 114 -3.48 15.58 6.00
CA GLY A 114 -3.35 16.72 6.92
C GLY A 114 -1.89 17.07 7.27
N PHE A 115 -0.99 16.08 7.31
CA PHE A 115 0.43 16.31 7.55
C PHE A 115 1.24 16.55 6.28
N VAL A 116 0.88 15.90 5.17
CA VAL A 116 1.55 16.08 3.88
C VAL A 116 1.46 17.52 3.40
N PHE A 117 0.29 18.15 3.57
CA PHE A 117 0.02 19.51 3.07
C PHE A 117 -0.01 20.56 4.18
N LYS A 118 0.74 20.37 5.27
CA LYS A 118 0.73 21.31 6.39
C LYS A 118 1.39 22.64 6.02
N GLU A 119 0.72 23.75 6.32
CA GLU A 119 1.35 25.07 6.26
C GLU A 119 2.50 25.13 7.27
N GLN A 120 3.68 25.54 6.83
CA GLN A 120 4.74 25.90 7.78
C GLN A 120 4.32 27.21 8.44
N ASP A 121 4.03 27.15 9.75
CA ASP A 121 3.88 28.31 10.62
C ASP A 121 5.22 29.06 10.73
N ARG A 122 5.63 29.76 9.67
CA ARG A 122 6.74 30.73 9.73
C ARG A 122 6.35 31.98 10.52
N GLU A 123 5.07 32.16 10.82
CA GLU A 123 4.55 33.31 11.56
C GLU A 123 4.80 33.25 13.08
N GLN A 124 5.33 32.15 13.62
CA GLN A 124 5.55 31.99 15.06
C GLN A 124 7.00 32.19 15.50
N CYS A 125 7.77 33.06 14.84
CA CYS A 125 8.95 33.56 15.54
C CYS A 125 8.51 34.48 16.68
N GLN A 126 8.62 33.96 17.90
CA GLN A 126 8.31 34.71 19.12
C GLN A 126 9.45 35.63 19.56
N ASP A 127 10.62 35.54 18.92
CA ASP A 127 11.76 36.39 19.23
C ASP A 127 11.56 37.79 18.60
N PRO A 128 11.40 38.85 19.41
CA PRO A 128 11.22 40.21 18.92
C PRO A 128 12.47 40.78 18.23
N ASP A 129 13.66 40.25 18.52
CA ASP A 129 14.95 40.72 17.98
C ASP A 129 15.43 39.86 16.80
N CYS A 130 14.56 39.01 16.25
CA CYS A 130 14.96 38.12 15.18
C CYS A 130 15.13 38.86 13.85
N VAL A 131 16.27 38.64 13.20
CA VAL A 131 16.72 39.33 11.97
C VAL A 131 15.76 39.23 10.78
N HIS A 132 14.84 38.27 10.77
CA HIS A 132 13.83 38.16 9.71
C HIS A 132 12.60 39.08 9.94
N ARG A 133 12.57 39.85 11.03
CA ARG A 133 11.62 40.96 11.26
C ARG A 133 12.14 42.30 10.78
N GLU A 134 13.44 42.44 10.56
CA GLU A 134 14.00 43.66 9.98
C GLU A 134 13.58 43.80 8.52
N GLY A 135 12.94 44.91 8.18
CA GLY A 135 12.54 45.21 6.82
C GLY A 135 13.76 45.40 5.91
N MET A 136 13.84 44.66 4.82
CA MET A 136 14.92 44.81 3.86
C MET A 136 14.79 46.15 3.10
N PRO A 137 15.90 46.84 2.78
CA PRO A 137 15.87 48.04 1.96
C PRO A 137 15.19 47.77 0.61
N ALA A 138 14.39 48.71 0.10
CA ALA A 138 13.62 48.61 -1.15
C ALA A 138 14.34 47.97 -2.38
N PRO A 139 15.65 48.23 -2.67
CA PRO A 139 16.33 47.58 -3.78
C PRO A 139 16.63 46.08 -3.55
N LEU A 140 16.63 45.62 -2.30
CA LEU A 140 16.84 44.22 -1.91
C LEU A 140 15.53 43.53 -1.53
N ASP A 141 14.48 44.29 -1.24
CA ASP A 141 13.17 43.78 -0.85
C ASP A 141 12.61 42.78 -1.87
N GLY A 142 12.73 43.05 -3.18
CA GLY A 142 12.31 42.10 -4.22
C GLY A 142 13.14 40.81 -4.33
N ILE A 143 14.39 40.81 -3.85
CA ILE A 143 15.29 39.65 -3.89
C ILE A 143 15.07 38.76 -2.66
N PHE A 144 14.80 39.37 -1.51
CA PHE A 144 14.69 38.67 -0.23
C PHE A 144 13.24 38.39 0.18
N ASN A 145 12.22 39.13 -0.32
CA ASN A 145 10.80 38.83 -0.04
C ASN A 145 10.27 37.56 -0.72
N GLU A 146 10.95 37.01 -1.73
CA GLU A 146 10.64 35.65 -2.21
C GLU A 146 10.84 34.58 -1.11
N MET A 147 11.63 34.90 -0.07
CA MET A 147 11.80 34.03 1.10
C MET A 147 10.74 34.25 2.17
N SER A 148 9.97 35.34 2.10
CA SER A 148 9.01 35.78 3.14
C SER A 148 7.58 35.30 2.91
N ARG A 149 7.25 34.75 1.73
CA ARG A 149 5.92 34.14 1.53
C ARG A 149 5.82 32.80 2.28
N PRO A 150 4.69 32.51 2.96
CA PRO A 150 4.43 31.19 3.49
C PRO A 150 4.44 30.20 2.32
N LYS A 151 5.52 29.43 2.19
CA LYS A 151 5.60 28.36 1.19
C LYS A 151 4.90 27.16 1.80
N MET A 152 3.85 26.67 1.13
CA MET A 152 3.33 25.35 1.46
C MET A 152 4.43 24.34 1.13
N HIS A 153 4.89 23.64 2.17
CA HIS A 153 5.91 22.61 2.03
C HIS A 153 5.23 21.26 2.02
N ILE A 154 5.29 20.54 0.90
CA ILE A 154 4.86 19.16 0.87
C ILE A 154 5.90 18.32 1.60
N ASP A 155 5.47 17.55 2.59
CA ASP A 155 6.29 16.49 3.17
C ASP A 155 6.49 15.38 2.14
N GLU A 156 7.53 15.50 1.32
CA GLU A 156 7.82 14.56 0.24
C GLU A 156 8.01 13.13 0.74
N TYR A 157 8.58 12.95 1.93
CA TYR A 157 8.78 11.63 2.50
C TYR A 157 7.43 10.95 2.78
N LEU A 158 6.53 11.65 3.47
CA LEU A 158 5.22 11.14 3.81
C LEU A 158 4.34 10.95 2.56
N PHE A 159 4.44 11.87 1.60
CA PHE A 159 3.80 11.74 0.28
C PHE A 159 4.26 10.48 -0.44
N ASN A 160 5.58 10.27 -0.54
CA ASN A 160 6.14 9.12 -1.23
C ASN A 160 5.75 7.81 -0.56
N LEU A 161 5.78 7.75 0.77
CA LEU A 161 5.37 6.57 1.52
C LEU A 161 3.89 6.23 1.28
N LEU A 162 3.00 7.23 1.29
CA LEU A 162 1.59 7.05 0.99
C LEU A 162 1.36 6.54 -0.44
N VAL A 163 1.99 7.17 -1.43
CA VAL A 163 1.88 6.78 -2.84
C VAL A 163 2.44 5.37 -3.05
N CYS A 164 3.54 5.00 -2.41
CA CYS A 164 4.09 3.65 -2.46
C CYS A 164 3.12 2.61 -1.88
N ALA A 165 2.58 2.84 -0.68
CA ALA A 165 1.62 1.92 -0.06
C ALA A 165 0.37 1.73 -0.93
N HIS A 166 -0.17 2.83 -1.46
CA HIS A 166 -1.32 2.81 -2.35
C HIS A 166 -1.01 2.05 -3.64
N THR A 167 0.10 2.39 -4.31
CA THR A 167 0.50 1.73 -5.56
C THR A 167 0.66 0.23 -5.37
N ARG A 168 1.34 -0.20 -4.29
CA ARG A 168 1.54 -1.61 -3.98
C ARG A 168 0.21 -2.32 -3.73
N LEU A 169 -0.72 -1.69 -3.01
CA LEU A 169 -2.05 -2.27 -2.78
C LEU A 169 -2.83 -2.42 -4.09
N THR A 170 -2.75 -1.44 -4.99
CA THR A 170 -3.36 -1.53 -6.32
C THR A 170 -2.75 -2.67 -7.14
N GLU A 171 -1.44 -2.90 -7.05
CA GLU A 171 -0.78 -4.05 -7.69
C GLU A 171 -1.26 -5.39 -7.11
N VAL A 172 -1.50 -5.47 -5.79
CA VAL A 172 -2.11 -6.65 -5.17
C VAL A 172 -3.48 -6.95 -5.77
N LEU A 173 -4.33 -5.93 -5.94
CA LEU A 173 -5.64 -6.08 -6.57
C LEU A 173 -5.53 -6.57 -8.02
N GLY A 174 -4.59 -6.03 -8.80
CA GLY A 174 -4.34 -6.48 -10.17
C GLY A 174 -3.86 -7.93 -10.27
N ASN A 175 -3.03 -8.37 -9.32
CA ASN A 175 -2.64 -9.76 -9.23
C ASN A 175 -3.83 -10.67 -8.86
N LEU A 176 -4.70 -10.24 -7.94
CA LEU A 176 -5.92 -10.96 -7.60
C LEU A 176 -6.85 -11.12 -8.81
N ILE A 177 -7.05 -10.07 -9.60
CA ILE A 177 -7.80 -10.11 -10.87
C ILE A 177 -7.20 -11.16 -11.81
N THR A 178 -5.87 -11.17 -11.94
CA THR A 178 -5.15 -12.13 -12.79
C THR A 178 -5.37 -13.56 -12.30
N HIS A 179 -5.37 -13.80 -10.99
CA HIS A 179 -5.68 -15.11 -10.40
C HIS A 179 -7.08 -15.57 -10.71
N VAL A 180 -8.08 -14.72 -10.47
CA VAL A 180 -9.47 -15.07 -10.75
C VAL A 180 -9.67 -15.42 -12.22
N LYS A 181 -9.03 -14.68 -13.14
CA LYS A 181 -9.06 -15.01 -14.58
C LYS A 181 -8.44 -16.38 -14.87
N SER A 182 -7.31 -16.71 -14.25
CA SER A 182 -6.66 -18.01 -14.41
C SER A 182 -7.53 -19.14 -13.86
N CYS A 183 -8.11 -18.99 -12.67
CA CYS A 183 -9.04 -19.95 -12.09
C CYS A 183 -10.26 -20.17 -12.99
N ALA A 184 -10.88 -19.09 -13.48
CA ALA A 184 -12.03 -19.18 -14.38
C ALA A 184 -11.67 -19.92 -15.68
N LYS A 185 -10.50 -19.64 -16.27
CA LYS A 185 -10.03 -20.35 -17.48
C LYS A 185 -9.83 -21.85 -17.24
N VAL A 186 -9.25 -22.23 -16.10
CA VAL A 186 -9.05 -23.64 -15.75
C VAL A 186 -10.39 -24.33 -15.52
N ALA A 187 -11.30 -23.69 -14.78
CA ALA A 187 -12.64 -24.23 -14.54
C ALA A 187 -13.42 -24.46 -15.84
N LEU A 188 -13.33 -23.53 -16.80
CA LEU A 188 -13.96 -23.65 -18.12
C LEU A 188 -13.30 -24.68 -19.04
N ALA A 189 -12.01 -24.96 -18.85
CA ALA A 189 -11.29 -25.99 -19.60
C ALA A 189 -11.55 -27.41 -19.06
N SER A 190 -12.32 -27.54 -17.97
CA SER A 190 -12.58 -28.82 -17.33
C SER A 190 -13.59 -29.68 -18.08
N PRO A 191 -13.29 -30.97 -18.36
CA PRO A 191 -14.17 -31.85 -19.10
C PRO A 191 -15.53 -32.07 -18.44
N ASP A 192 -15.63 -31.90 -17.11
CA ASP A 192 -16.88 -32.07 -16.37
C ASP A 192 -17.68 -30.78 -16.16
N TYR A 193 -17.25 -29.62 -16.70
CA TYR A 193 -17.86 -28.29 -16.48
C TYR A 193 -18.31 -28.08 -15.01
N LEU A 194 -17.53 -27.32 -14.23
CA LEU A 194 -17.96 -26.80 -12.90
C LEU A 194 -17.77 -27.73 -11.68
N LYS A 195 -16.75 -28.60 -11.63
CA LYS A 195 -16.29 -29.03 -10.30
C LYS A 195 -15.50 -27.89 -9.68
N GLU A 196 -16.19 -27.05 -8.90
CA GLU A 196 -15.55 -25.98 -8.13
C GLU A 196 -14.49 -26.63 -7.22
N PRO A 197 -13.22 -26.19 -7.27
CA PRO A 197 -12.24 -26.66 -6.30
C PRO A 197 -12.77 -26.37 -4.90
N GLU A 198 -12.64 -27.32 -3.96
CA GLU A 198 -13.00 -27.10 -2.56
C GLU A 198 -12.03 -26.08 -1.95
N LEU A 199 -12.28 -24.80 -2.22
CA LEU A 199 -11.52 -23.71 -1.64
C LEU A 199 -12.11 -23.40 -0.27
N CYS A 200 -11.25 -23.36 0.74
CA CYS A 200 -11.66 -22.90 2.07
C CYS A 200 -11.78 -21.38 2.05
N ILE A 201 -12.91 -20.86 1.58
CA ILE A 201 -13.21 -19.43 1.61
C ILE A 201 -13.36 -19.02 3.10
N PRO A 202 -12.61 -18.01 3.57
CA PRO A 202 -12.78 -17.49 4.92
C PRO A 202 -14.26 -17.13 5.16
N LYS A 203 -14.85 -17.71 6.21
CA LYS A 203 -16.26 -17.47 6.53
C LYS A 203 -16.42 -16.05 7.03
N LEU A 204 -17.24 -15.25 6.33
CA LEU A 204 -17.51 -13.89 6.75
C LEU A 204 -18.43 -13.92 7.98
N ARG A 205 -18.00 -13.26 9.07
CA ARG A 205 -18.77 -13.16 10.31
C ARG A 205 -19.16 -11.72 10.58
N VAL A 206 -20.43 -11.50 10.94
CA VAL A 206 -20.95 -10.22 11.42
C VAL A 206 -21.65 -10.48 12.75
N GLY A 207 -20.98 -10.17 13.85
CA GLY A 207 -21.44 -10.56 15.19
C GLY A 207 -21.56 -12.08 15.33
N SER A 208 -22.77 -12.57 15.65
CA SER A 208 -23.08 -13.99 15.75
C SER A 208 -23.45 -14.66 14.41
N PHE A 209 -23.62 -13.88 13.35
CA PHE A 209 -23.99 -14.41 12.03
C PHE A 209 -22.75 -14.90 11.28
N VAL A 210 -22.82 -16.10 10.72
CA VAL A 210 -21.81 -16.69 9.84
C VAL A 210 -22.44 -16.91 8.47
N ALA A 211 -21.96 -16.17 7.46
CA ALA A 211 -22.46 -16.32 6.11
C ALA A 211 -22.13 -17.71 5.53
N SER A 212 -22.97 -18.21 4.63
CA SER A 212 -22.63 -19.41 3.84
C SER A 212 -21.38 -19.14 2.99
N THR A 213 -20.69 -20.18 2.54
CA THR A 213 -19.49 -20.04 1.69
C THR A 213 -19.78 -19.19 0.44
N GLN A 214 -20.90 -19.45 -0.23
CA GLN A 214 -21.33 -18.71 -1.42
C GLN A 214 -21.74 -17.25 -1.11
N ALA A 215 -22.42 -17.01 0.03
CA ALA A 215 -22.72 -15.64 0.45
C ALA A 215 -21.45 -14.87 0.85
N SER A 216 -20.49 -15.55 1.48
CA SER A 216 -19.20 -14.98 1.88
C SER A 216 -18.39 -14.54 0.66
N SER A 217 -18.31 -15.36 -0.39
CA SER A 217 -17.59 -15.00 -1.62
C SER A 217 -18.25 -13.82 -2.36
N SER A 218 -19.57 -13.82 -2.48
CA SER A 218 -20.32 -12.67 -3.03
C SER A 218 -20.07 -11.38 -2.24
N MET A 219 -20.13 -11.45 -0.91
CA MET A 219 -19.87 -10.29 -0.03
C MET A 219 -18.41 -9.81 -0.15
N GLN A 220 -17.44 -10.71 -0.12
CA GLN A 220 -16.02 -10.37 -0.27
C GLN A 220 -15.72 -9.69 -1.61
N ALA A 221 -16.31 -10.16 -2.71
CA ALA A 221 -16.15 -9.52 -4.01
C ALA A 221 -16.74 -8.10 -4.04
N VAL A 222 -17.91 -7.89 -3.42
CA VAL A 222 -18.51 -6.56 -3.28
C VAL A 222 -17.61 -5.64 -2.45
N LEU A 223 -17.09 -6.13 -1.33
CA LEU A 223 -16.17 -5.39 -0.47
C LEU A 223 -14.87 -5.03 -1.21
N LEU A 224 -14.29 -5.95 -1.98
CA LEU A 224 -13.09 -5.66 -2.78
C LEU A 224 -13.33 -4.55 -3.80
N VAL A 225 -14.47 -4.57 -4.51
CA VAL A 225 -14.84 -3.50 -5.44
C VAL A 225 -15.03 -2.18 -4.70
N HIS A 226 -15.65 -2.19 -3.52
CA HIS A 226 -15.84 -0.99 -2.71
C HIS A 226 -14.50 -0.41 -2.24
N MET A 227 -13.61 -1.24 -1.70
CA MET A 227 -12.28 -0.81 -1.26
C MET A 227 -11.47 -0.22 -2.41
N ALA A 228 -11.49 -0.86 -3.58
CA ALA A 228 -10.82 -0.34 -4.77
C ALA A 228 -11.39 1.03 -5.20
N PHE A 229 -12.70 1.24 -5.06
CA PHE A 229 -13.33 2.54 -5.33
C PHE A 229 -12.87 3.62 -4.35
N LEU A 230 -12.81 3.31 -3.04
CA LEU A 230 -12.28 4.23 -2.04
C LEU A 230 -10.84 4.64 -2.33
N LEU A 231 -10.01 3.70 -2.79
CA LEU A 231 -8.64 4.00 -3.23
C LEU A 231 -8.63 4.99 -4.41
N VAL A 232 -9.48 4.82 -5.42
CA VAL A 232 -9.62 5.81 -6.51
C VAL A 232 -9.98 7.19 -5.98
N ASP A 233 -10.96 7.27 -5.08
CA ASP A 233 -11.40 8.55 -4.51
C ASP A 233 -10.26 9.22 -3.73
N TRP A 234 -9.48 8.45 -2.98
CA TRP A 234 -8.31 8.95 -2.26
C TRP A 234 -7.17 9.39 -3.18
N ALA A 235 -6.94 8.69 -4.30
CA ALA A 235 -5.98 9.12 -5.32
C ALA A 235 -6.41 10.46 -5.96
N LYS A 236 -7.70 10.62 -6.25
CA LYS A 236 -8.27 11.88 -6.77
C LYS A 236 -8.14 13.02 -5.76
N GLN A 237 -8.46 12.77 -4.49
CA GLN A 237 -8.28 13.78 -3.44
C GLN A 237 -6.82 14.20 -3.29
N LEU A 238 -5.87 13.25 -3.35
CA LEU A 238 -4.44 13.55 -3.33
C LEU A 238 -4.04 14.44 -4.52
N HIS A 239 -4.46 14.09 -5.73
CA HIS A 239 -4.22 14.89 -6.94
C HIS A 239 -4.78 16.31 -6.83
N THR A 240 -6.02 16.45 -6.35
CA THR A 240 -6.67 17.74 -6.13
C THR A 240 -5.85 18.60 -5.17
N ARG A 241 -5.39 18.05 -4.04
CA ARG A 241 -4.55 18.78 -3.08
C ARG A 241 -3.22 19.24 -3.68
N VAL A 242 -2.55 18.39 -4.45
CA VAL A 242 -1.30 18.76 -5.18
C VAL A 242 -1.57 19.88 -6.18
N THR A 243 -2.72 19.85 -6.85
CA THR A 243 -3.10 20.84 -7.87
C THR A 243 -3.51 22.17 -7.26
N GLU A 244 -4.22 22.16 -6.13
CA GLU A 244 -4.70 23.37 -5.46
C GLU A 244 -3.62 24.09 -4.67
N THR A 245 -2.51 23.40 -4.32
CA THR A 245 -1.38 24.01 -3.58
C THR A 245 -0.63 25.02 -4.48
N PRO A 246 -0.79 26.34 -4.25
CA PRO A 246 -0.37 27.36 -5.21
C PRO A 246 1.15 27.66 -5.13
N ASP A 247 1.74 27.57 -3.94
CA ASP A 247 3.14 27.93 -3.66
C ASP A 247 3.90 26.77 -2.99
N LEU A 248 4.02 25.66 -3.71
CA LEU A 248 5.01 24.63 -3.45
C LEU A 248 6.39 25.28 -3.59
N GLY A 249 7.13 25.45 -2.51
CA GLY A 249 8.45 26.10 -2.52
C GLY A 249 9.54 25.49 -3.42
N GLY A 250 9.19 24.50 -4.24
CA GLY A 250 10.03 23.84 -5.24
C GLY A 250 9.84 24.39 -6.66
N SER A 251 10.62 23.86 -7.60
CA SER A 251 10.54 24.28 -9.00
C SER A 251 9.19 23.89 -9.60
N SER A 252 8.73 24.62 -10.64
CA SER A 252 7.54 24.25 -11.44
C SER A 252 7.58 22.77 -11.90
N LYS A 253 8.78 22.21 -12.06
CA LYS A 253 9.00 20.81 -12.43
C LYS A 253 8.68 19.83 -11.29
N ASP A 254 9.02 20.16 -10.04
CA ASP A 254 8.77 19.27 -8.89
C ASP A 254 7.26 19.09 -8.68
N ARG A 255 6.50 20.18 -8.81
CA ARG A 255 5.03 20.14 -8.80
C ARG A 255 4.47 19.30 -9.95
N GLN A 256 5.04 19.46 -11.16
CA GLN A 256 4.64 18.65 -12.31
C GLN A 256 4.88 17.16 -12.06
N VAL A 257 6.01 16.79 -11.45
CA VAL A 257 6.31 15.39 -11.09
C VAL A 257 5.31 14.85 -10.08
N LEU A 258 4.99 15.60 -9.02
CA LEU A 258 4.00 15.16 -8.02
C LEU A 258 2.61 14.98 -8.63
N ARG A 259 2.21 15.90 -9.54
CA ARG A 259 0.93 15.79 -10.25
C ARG A 259 0.88 14.54 -11.13
N LEU A 260 1.91 14.31 -11.94
CA LEU A 260 2.03 13.12 -12.79
C LEU A 260 2.00 11.83 -11.97
N ARG A 261 2.64 11.79 -10.80
CA ARG A 261 2.58 10.62 -9.90
C ARG A 261 1.14 10.33 -9.46
N CYS A 262 0.37 11.38 -9.15
CA CYS A 262 -1.04 11.21 -8.79
C CYS A 262 -1.89 10.80 -9.98
N GLU A 263 -1.66 11.37 -11.18
CA GLU A 263 -2.36 10.99 -12.42
C GLU A 263 -2.16 9.49 -12.72
N VAL A 264 -0.91 9.01 -12.71
CA VAL A 264 -0.58 7.59 -12.90
C VAL A 264 -1.25 6.70 -11.85
N LEU A 265 -1.27 7.14 -10.59
CA LEU A 265 -1.92 6.41 -9.50
C LEU A 265 -3.43 6.29 -9.72
N ILE A 266 -4.09 7.38 -10.14
CA ILE A 266 -5.52 7.40 -10.46
C ILE A 266 -5.82 6.45 -11.62
N GLU A 267 -5.10 6.58 -12.74
CA GLU A 267 -5.32 5.75 -13.93
C GLU A 267 -5.19 4.26 -13.59
N ARG A 268 -4.17 3.90 -12.81
CA ARG A 268 -3.96 2.53 -12.37
C ARG A 268 -5.10 2.05 -11.45
N ALA A 269 -5.46 2.83 -10.44
CA ALA A 269 -6.55 2.46 -9.52
C ALA A 269 -7.90 2.31 -10.25
N GLU A 270 -8.21 3.19 -11.21
CA GLU A 270 -9.42 3.11 -12.03
C GLU A 270 -9.42 1.88 -12.94
N SER A 271 -8.27 1.55 -13.53
CA SER A 271 -8.10 0.32 -14.30
C SER A 271 -8.43 -0.92 -13.46
N GLU A 272 -7.90 -1.00 -12.23
CA GLU A 272 -8.13 -2.15 -11.36
C GLU A 272 -9.59 -2.24 -10.87
N VAL A 273 -10.21 -1.11 -10.50
CA VAL A 273 -11.65 -1.06 -10.16
C VAL A 273 -12.51 -1.58 -11.31
N ASN A 274 -12.21 -1.13 -12.54
CA ASN A 274 -12.94 -1.58 -13.72
C ASN A 274 -12.71 -3.06 -14.01
N GLY A 275 -11.49 -3.56 -13.79
CA GLY A 275 -11.16 -4.98 -13.87
C GLY A 275 -11.95 -5.82 -12.88
N LEU A 276 -12.00 -5.42 -11.61
CA LEU A 276 -12.75 -6.10 -10.55
C LEU A 276 -14.26 -6.13 -10.85
N LYS A 277 -14.85 -5.01 -11.29
CA LYS A 277 -16.26 -4.95 -11.69
C LYS A 277 -16.56 -5.92 -12.82
N LYS A 278 -15.77 -5.89 -13.90
CA LYS A 278 -15.95 -6.80 -15.05
C LYS A 278 -15.85 -8.26 -14.65
N ILE A 279 -14.88 -8.61 -13.79
CA ILE A 279 -14.73 -9.99 -13.30
C ILE A 279 -15.94 -10.39 -12.47
N ARG A 280 -16.35 -9.57 -11.50
CA ARG A 280 -17.52 -9.84 -10.67
C ARG A 280 -18.75 -10.09 -11.53
N ASP A 281 -19.03 -9.19 -12.46
CA ASP A 281 -20.22 -9.27 -13.31
C ASP A 281 -20.17 -10.53 -14.22
N ALA A 282 -18.99 -10.88 -14.73
CA ALA A 282 -18.79 -12.11 -15.50
C ALA A 282 -19.00 -13.37 -14.65
N LEU A 283 -18.47 -13.40 -13.42
CA LEU A 283 -18.65 -14.53 -12.50
C LEU A 283 -20.11 -14.70 -12.06
N THR A 284 -20.84 -13.60 -11.84
CA THR A 284 -22.28 -13.63 -11.58
C THR A 284 -23.03 -14.17 -12.80
N THR A 285 -22.70 -13.72 -14.01
CA THR A 285 -23.33 -14.18 -15.25
C THR A 285 -23.10 -15.68 -15.50
N LEU A 286 -21.91 -16.16 -15.16
CA LEU A 286 -21.53 -17.58 -15.28
C LEU A 286 -22.07 -18.45 -14.13
N GLY A 287 -22.76 -17.86 -13.15
CA GLY A 287 -23.35 -18.58 -12.01
C GLY A 287 -22.35 -19.00 -10.92
N PHE A 288 -21.09 -18.56 -11.00
CA PHE A 288 -20.09 -18.75 -9.94
C PHE A 288 -20.40 -17.90 -8.70
N MET A 289 -21.14 -16.81 -8.89
CA MET A 289 -21.60 -15.92 -7.83
C MET A 289 -23.11 -15.71 -7.93
N LYS A 290 -23.79 -15.61 -6.80
CA LYS A 290 -25.22 -15.29 -6.69
C LYS A 290 -25.42 -13.96 -6.00
#